data_AF-A0A9P0J4J7-F1
#
_entry.id   AF-A0A9P0J4J7-F1
#
_cell.length_a   1.000
_cell.length_b   1.000
_cell.length_c   1.000
_cell.angle_alpha   90.00
_cell.angle_beta   90.00
_cell.angle_gamma   90.00
#
_symmetry.space_group_name_H-M   'P 1'
#
loop_
_entity.id
_entity.type
_entity.pdbx_description
1 polymer ?
#
loop_
_entity_poly.entity_id
_entity_poly.type
_entity_poly.pdbx_seq_one_letter_code
_entity_poly.pdbx_strand_id
1 'polypeptide(L)'
;MLSDAIACIGFSWAASPSCTELETIVLDWLGKAIGLPEEFLTFSEEASKTISSARQGDSETEIHNGKGGGVLQGSASECIFVCMLAARAQAIKRLRKLHPFIEEGVLLSKLMAYCSKESHSCVEKGAMMAFVKLRILEPDENNSLRGATLRQVMEQDEAMGLIPFFVSTTLGTTSCCSFDNIPEIGLVCQQFETVWLHVDAAYAGSAFICPEFRSLMNGIQYADSFNLNTNKWLLTNFDCSCLWVKDRFKLTCALVVDPLYLQHGYAGAVDYRHWGIPLSRRFRSLKLWFVLRTYGISGLQKYIRHHCQLAKRFERLVKSDNKFEVLNDVKMGLVCFRLKDDPTNKLNKKLLETINESGKLHMVPSLVHDKYVIRFCVVAEHATEDDIDYAWKIIKETAVTVVYNEQELTEKREEQVDEVFELSERKKKDDLAYRRSFFVRMVSDPKIYNPIIARSSPGSRRHTHLSSMDDDIHDPLSIATSDTEDTMTQPASSWISWPLAFLFQGVFDDKEGNDVPVRFRHLATKMHFKSKSKSPEHLATEENKSRRNSPVFPRKSSYVKTDNESNMQK
;
A
#
# COMPACT_ATOMS: atom_id res chain seq x y z
N MET A 1 -2.80 5.85 22.25
CA MET A 1 -2.52 6.45 23.57
C MET A 1 -2.58 5.42 24.70
N LEU A 2 -3.75 4.92 25.13
CA LEU A 2 -3.81 4.03 26.31
C LEU A 2 -3.03 2.72 26.13
N SER A 3 -3.09 2.08 24.95
CA SER A 3 -2.25 0.92 24.61
C SER A 3 -0.75 1.20 24.74
N ASP A 4 -0.33 2.44 24.47
CA ASP A 4 1.09 2.83 24.44
C ASP A 4 1.56 3.21 25.84
N ALA A 5 0.67 3.73 26.69
CA ALA A 5 0.92 3.99 28.11
C ALA A 5 0.99 2.71 28.94
N ILE A 6 0.20 1.68 28.61
CA ILE A 6 0.28 0.35 29.24
C ILE A 6 1.56 -0.38 28.79
N ALA A 7 1.97 -0.21 27.52
CA ALA A 7 3.20 -0.75 26.94
C ALA A 7 3.41 -2.28 27.10
N CYS A 8 2.35 -3.06 27.36
CA CYS A 8 2.46 -4.51 27.52
C CYS A 8 2.75 -5.22 26.20
N ILE A 9 3.47 -6.34 26.28
CA ILE A 9 3.82 -7.18 25.14
C ILE A 9 3.10 -8.54 25.27
N GLY A 10 2.02 -8.72 24.52
CA GLY A 10 1.20 -9.94 24.51
C GLY A 10 1.73 -10.99 23.52
N PHE A 11 2.93 -11.52 23.78
CA PHE A 11 3.47 -12.65 23.01
C PHE A 11 2.84 -13.98 23.43
N SER A 12 2.59 -14.16 24.73
CA SER A 12 1.82 -15.26 25.31
C SER A 12 0.63 -14.73 26.11
N TRP A 13 -0.33 -15.60 26.42
CA TRP A 13 -1.40 -15.28 27.36
C TRP A 13 -0.81 -14.88 28.72
N ALA A 14 0.15 -15.63 29.27
CA ALA A 14 0.73 -15.31 30.57
C ALA A 14 1.50 -13.97 30.63
N ALA A 15 2.03 -13.49 29.50
CA ALA A 15 2.73 -12.21 29.44
C ALA A 15 1.78 -11.01 29.59
N SER A 16 0.53 -11.12 29.09
CA SER A 16 -0.53 -10.13 29.33
C SER A 16 -1.90 -10.71 28.99
N PRO A 17 -2.61 -11.34 29.96
CA PRO A 17 -3.88 -12.02 29.70
C PRO A 17 -4.91 -11.13 29.02
N SER A 18 -5.07 -9.89 29.50
CA SER A 18 -6.00 -8.91 28.92
C SER A 18 -5.65 -8.48 27.49
N CYS A 19 -4.38 -8.56 27.08
CA CYS A 19 -3.98 -8.28 25.70
C CYS A 19 -4.52 -9.36 24.74
N THR A 20 -4.38 -10.62 25.14
CA THR A 20 -4.87 -11.79 24.41
C THR A 20 -6.40 -11.88 24.43
N GLU A 21 -7.01 -11.87 25.62
CA GLU A 21 -8.46 -12.09 25.79
C GLU A 21 -9.31 -11.01 25.11
N LEU A 22 -8.92 -9.74 25.24
CA LEU A 22 -9.66 -8.65 24.59
C LEU A 22 -9.54 -8.73 23.07
N GLU A 23 -8.42 -9.22 22.53
CA GLU A 23 -8.27 -9.44 21.09
C GLU A 23 -9.19 -10.56 20.60
N THR A 24 -9.23 -11.69 21.30
CA THR A 24 -10.15 -12.80 21.03
C THR A 24 -11.60 -12.31 21.01
N ILE A 25 -12.04 -11.58 22.06
CA ILE A 25 -13.41 -11.07 22.18
C ILE A 25 -13.75 -10.09 21.05
N VAL A 26 -12.87 -9.14 20.76
CA VAL A 26 -13.11 -8.09 19.75
C VAL A 26 -13.18 -8.66 18.33
N LEU A 27 -12.35 -9.66 18.02
CA LEU A 27 -12.37 -10.30 16.70
C LEU A 27 -13.55 -11.26 16.53
N ASP A 28 -14.01 -11.88 17.62
CA ASP A 28 -15.25 -12.66 17.63
C ASP A 28 -16.47 -11.75 17.41
N TRP A 29 -16.52 -10.60 18.09
CA TRP A 29 -17.54 -9.56 17.88
C TRP A 29 -17.54 -9.02 16.44
N LEU A 30 -16.37 -8.68 15.90
CA LEU A 30 -16.26 -8.14 14.53
C LEU A 30 -16.59 -9.21 13.48
N GLY A 31 -16.15 -10.46 13.67
CA GLY A 31 -16.50 -11.58 12.80
C GLY A 31 -18.02 -11.82 12.74
N LYS A 32 -18.70 -11.81 13.91
CA LYS A 32 -20.17 -11.84 14.02
C LYS A 32 -20.81 -10.62 13.33
N ALA A 33 -20.26 -9.42 13.53
CA ALA A 33 -20.81 -8.18 12.97
C ALA A 33 -20.73 -8.12 11.44
N ILE A 34 -19.69 -8.67 10.80
CA ILE A 34 -19.58 -8.75 9.34
C ILE A 34 -20.26 -9.99 8.73
N GLY A 35 -20.67 -10.95 9.56
CA GLY A 35 -21.36 -12.17 9.13
C GLY A 35 -20.42 -13.28 8.61
N LEU A 36 -19.25 -13.46 9.23
CA LEU A 36 -18.44 -14.66 8.99
C LEU A 36 -19.15 -15.93 9.53
N PRO A 37 -18.97 -17.10 8.88
CA PRO A 37 -19.37 -18.39 9.42
C PRO A 37 -18.81 -18.66 10.82
N GLU A 38 -19.52 -19.42 11.65
CA GLU A 38 -19.08 -19.78 13.01
C GLU A 38 -17.74 -20.50 13.05
N GLU A 39 -17.37 -21.23 11.99
CA GLU A 39 -16.07 -21.90 11.84
C GLU A 39 -14.87 -20.95 11.97
N PHE A 40 -15.03 -19.65 11.69
CA PHE A 40 -13.98 -18.63 11.84
C PHE A 40 -13.92 -18.01 13.25
N LEU A 41 -14.90 -18.30 14.10
CA LEU A 41 -15.08 -17.68 15.41
C LEU A 41 -14.44 -18.53 16.50
N THR A 42 -14.00 -17.88 17.58
CA THR A 42 -13.44 -18.60 18.74
C THR A 42 -14.56 -19.12 19.63
N PHE A 43 -15.63 -18.33 19.77
CA PHE A 43 -16.79 -18.62 20.61
C PHE A 43 -18.02 -19.00 19.75
N SER A 44 -17.94 -20.15 19.08
CA SER A 44 -19.06 -20.77 18.34
C SER A 44 -20.12 -21.39 19.27
N GLU A 45 -21.35 -21.55 18.80
CA GLU A 45 -22.40 -22.22 19.57
C GLU A 45 -22.18 -23.74 19.66
N GLU A 46 -21.56 -24.39 18.68
CA GLU A 46 -21.30 -25.83 18.68
C GLU A 46 -20.26 -26.22 19.76
N ALA A 47 -19.20 -25.41 19.90
CA ALA A 47 -18.30 -25.42 21.06
C ALA A 47 -19.09 -25.35 22.38
N SER A 48 -20.09 -24.47 22.45
CA SER A 48 -20.90 -24.25 23.66
C SER A 48 -21.91 -25.38 23.93
N LYS A 49 -22.43 -26.05 22.89
CA LYS A 49 -23.36 -27.19 23.01
C LYS A 49 -22.66 -28.48 23.45
N THR A 50 -21.38 -28.63 23.13
CA THR A 50 -20.57 -29.75 23.65
C THR A 50 -20.43 -29.69 25.18
N ILE A 51 -20.45 -28.49 25.78
CA ILE A 51 -20.35 -28.26 27.23
C ILE A 51 -21.62 -28.71 27.99
N SER A 52 -22.81 -28.67 27.38
CA SER A 52 -24.06 -29.05 28.06
C SER A 52 -24.29 -30.56 28.13
N SER A 53 -23.71 -31.34 27.21
CA SER A 53 -23.76 -32.81 27.22
C SER A 53 -22.70 -33.46 28.12
N ALA A 54 -21.61 -32.75 28.45
CA ALA A 54 -20.57 -33.22 29.36
C ALA A 54 -20.91 -33.08 30.87
N ARG A 55 -22.10 -32.59 31.23
CA ARG A 55 -22.50 -32.35 32.63
C ARG A 55 -23.03 -33.60 33.35
N GLN A 56 -22.21 -34.64 33.44
CA GLN A 56 -22.39 -35.72 34.43
C GLN A 56 -21.10 -36.54 34.62
N GLY A 57 -20.20 -36.09 35.49
CA GLY A 57 -19.05 -36.89 35.93
C GLY A 57 -17.83 -36.08 36.33
N ASP A 58 -17.13 -35.54 35.34
CA ASP A 58 -15.70 -35.27 35.48
C ASP A 58 -15.34 -33.82 35.81
N SER A 59 -14.43 -33.68 36.78
CA SER A 59 -14.02 -32.42 37.38
C SER A 59 -12.90 -31.71 36.61
N GLU A 60 -13.12 -31.43 35.32
CA GLU A 60 -12.30 -30.50 34.53
C GLU A 60 -13.11 -30.06 33.29
N THR A 61 -13.89 -28.97 33.42
CA THR A 61 -14.59 -28.38 32.27
C THR A 61 -13.62 -27.67 31.34
N GLU A 62 -12.98 -28.42 30.45
CA GLU A 62 -12.32 -27.84 29.28
C GLU A 62 -13.35 -27.06 28.46
N ILE A 63 -13.13 -25.75 28.31
CA ILE A 63 -13.88 -24.93 27.37
C ILE A 63 -13.37 -25.31 25.96
N HIS A 64 -14.07 -26.23 25.28
CA HIS A 64 -13.76 -26.65 23.92
C HIS A 64 -14.01 -25.52 22.90
N ASN A 65 -13.16 -24.50 22.90
CA ASN A 65 -13.18 -23.40 21.92
C ASN A 65 -13.14 -23.96 20.48
N GLY A 66 -14.01 -23.45 19.60
CA GLY A 66 -14.10 -23.85 18.19
C GLY A 66 -12.74 -23.73 17.49
N LYS A 67 -12.47 -24.55 16.46
CA LYS A 67 -11.10 -24.69 15.91
C LYS A 67 -10.57 -23.44 15.18
N GLY A 68 -11.44 -22.52 14.79
CA GLY A 68 -11.04 -21.25 14.19
C GLY A 68 -10.56 -20.20 15.18
N GLY A 69 -10.68 -18.95 14.76
CA GLY A 69 -10.42 -17.76 15.55
C GLY A 69 -9.82 -16.64 14.71
N GLY A 70 -9.69 -15.45 15.32
CA GLY A 70 -9.06 -14.28 14.72
C GLY A 70 -7.76 -13.87 15.40
N VAL A 71 -6.90 -13.16 14.68
CA VAL A 71 -5.71 -12.44 15.19
C VAL A 71 -5.56 -11.06 14.53
N LEU A 72 -5.01 -10.09 15.27
CA LEU A 72 -4.64 -8.76 14.76
C LEU A 72 -3.18 -8.71 14.28
N GLN A 73 -3.02 -8.52 12.97
CA GLN A 73 -1.75 -8.29 12.29
C GLN A 73 -1.49 -6.78 12.06
N GLY A 74 -0.27 -6.45 11.62
CA GLY A 74 0.11 -5.09 11.24
C GLY A 74 -0.39 -4.66 9.86
N SER A 75 -0.59 -5.60 8.92
CA SER A 75 -1.07 -5.31 7.57
C SER A 75 -1.75 -6.50 6.89
N ALA A 76 -2.57 -6.26 5.85
CA ALA A 76 -3.12 -7.31 4.98
C ALA A 76 -2.00 -8.11 4.28
N SER A 77 -0.87 -7.48 3.95
CA SER A 77 0.32 -8.15 3.42
C SER A 77 0.86 -9.21 4.39
N GLU A 78 0.85 -8.92 5.68
CA GLU A 78 1.23 -9.87 6.73
C GLU A 78 0.18 -10.99 6.86
N CYS A 79 -1.12 -10.66 6.80
CA CYS A 79 -2.21 -11.66 6.79
C CYS A 79 -2.04 -12.69 5.66
N ILE A 80 -1.86 -12.22 4.42
CA ILE A 80 -1.70 -13.07 3.23
C ILE A 80 -0.42 -13.91 3.35
N PHE A 81 0.71 -13.30 3.71
CA PHE A 81 1.99 -14.01 3.81
C PHE A 81 1.98 -15.08 4.91
N VAL A 82 1.40 -14.79 6.08
CA VAL A 82 1.20 -15.77 7.16
C VAL A 82 0.33 -16.95 6.69
N CYS A 83 -0.78 -16.68 5.98
CA CYS A 83 -1.63 -17.74 5.42
C CYS A 83 -0.89 -18.58 4.36
N MET A 84 -0.09 -17.93 3.51
CA MET A 84 0.71 -18.61 2.48
C MET A 84 1.80 -19.50 3.09
N LEU A 85 2.44 -19.07 4.17
CA LEU A 85 3.38 -19.90 4.94
C LEU A 85 2.68 -21.11 5.59
N ALA A 86 1.49 -20.91 6.15
CA ALA A 86 0.66 -22.00 6.71
C ALA A 86 0.27 -23.03 5.63
N ALA A 87 -0.19 -22.56 4.46
CA ALA A 87 -0.52 -23.41 3.32
C ALA A 87 0.71 -24.19 2.82
N ARG A 88 1.85 -23.50 2.65
CA ARG A 88 3.13 -24.09 2.23
C ARG A 88 3.57 -25.20 3.19
N ALA A 89 3.54 -24.96 4.50
CA ALA A 89 3.92 -25.96 5.51
C ALA A 89 3.02 -27.20 5.48
N GLN A 90 1.71 -27.02 5.30
CA GLN A 90 0.76 -28.13 5.17
C GLN A 90 0.99 -28.95 3.89
N ALA A 91 1.18 -28.29 2.75
CA ALA A 91 1.46 -28.95 1.47
C ALA A 91 2.77 -29.76 1.56
N ILE A 92 3.85 -29.16 2.06
CA ILE A 92 5.13 -29.85 2.30
C ILE A 92 4.95 -31.04 3.26
N LYS A 93 4.25 -30.87 4.37
CA LYS A 93 3.98 -31.94 5.34
C LYS A 93 3.18 -33.10 4.74
N ARG A 94 2.27 -32.83 3.80
CA ARG A 94 1.57 -33.88 3.03
C ARG A 94 2.52 -34.57 2.06
N LEU A 95 3.25 -33.80 1.25
CA LEU A 95 4.14 -34.33 0.22
C LEU A 95 5.29 -35.15 0.80
N ARG A 96 5.86 -34.76 1.95
CA ARG A 96 6.88 -35.56 2.66
C ARG A 96 6.36 -36.90 3.20
N LYS A 97 5.05 -37.06 3.40
CA LYS A 97 4.45 -38.38 3.73
C LYS A 97 4.29 -39.27 2.51
N LEU A 98 3.96 -38.67 1.35
CA LEU A 98 3.81 -39.39 0.07
C LEU A 98 5.16 -39.72 -0.58
N HIS A 99 6.17 -38.87 -0.35
CA HIS A 99 7.49 -38.94 -0.97
C HIS A 99 8.60 -38.77 0.09
N PRO A 100 8.75 -39.71 1.05
CA PRO A 100 9.63 -39.55 2.21
C PRO A 100 11.13 -39.46 1.89
N PHE A 101 11.54 -39.87 0.68
CA PHE A 101 12.92 -39.84 0.21
C PHE A 101 13.25 -38.63 -0.69
N ILE A 102 12.27 -37.76 -0.98
CA ILE A 102 12.50 -36.53 -1.75
C ILE A 102 12.83 -35.38 -0.80
N GLU A 103 13.89 -34.63 -1.12
CA GLU A 103 14.31 -33.47 -0.34
C GLU A 103 13.24 -32.36 -0.35
N GLU A 104 13.06 -31.69 0.80
CA GLU A 104 12.06 -30.65 0.97
C GLU A 104 12.21 -29.48 -0.01
N GLY A 105 13.44 -29.10 -0.37
CA GLY A 105 13.69 -28.06 -1.38
C GLY A 105 13.17 -28.44 -2.78
N VAL A 106 13.23 -29.72 -3.14
CA VAL A 106 12.66 -30.23 -4.40
C VAL A 106 11.13 -30.16 -4.36
N LEU A 107 10.51 -30.57 -3.24
CA LEU A 107 9.06 -30.48 -3.05
C LEU A 107 8.58 -29.01 -3.09
N LEU A 108 9.30 -28.10 -2.43
CA LEU A 108 9.04 -26.65 -2.46
C LEU A 108 9.07 -26.10 -3.89
N SER A 109 10.03 -26.53 -4.71
CA SER A 109 10.14 -26.10 -6.11
C SER A 109 8.94 -26.48 -7.00
N LYS A 110 8.08 -27.41 -6.53
CA LYS A 110 6.87 -27.84 -7.24
C LYS A 110 5.63 -27.03 -6.86
N LEU A 111 5.63 -26.34 -5.73
CA LEU A 111 4.46 -25.61 -5.23
C LEU A 111 4.10 -24.41 -6.12
N MET A 112 2.82 -24.29 -6.47
CA MET A 112 2.25 -23.20 -7.25
C MET A 112 1.08 -22.50 -6.52
N ALA A 113 1.19 -21.18 -6.40
CA ALA A 113 0.15 -20.29 -5.91
C ALA A 113 -0.56 -19.57 -7.08
N TYR A 114 -1.76 -19.05 -6.85
CA TYR A 114 -2.58 -18.35 -7.86
C TYR A 114 -3.22 -17.10 -7.26
N CYS A 115 -3.34 -16.05 -8.08
CA CYS A 115 -4.14 -14.87 -7.77
C CYS A 115 -4.69 -14.19 -9.02
N SER A 116 -5.61 -13.24 -8.84
CA SER A 116 -6.04 -12.36 -9.93
C SER A 116 -4.94 -11.36 -10.29
N LYS A 117 -4.93 -10.88 -11.54
CA LYS A 117 -4.18 -9.68 -11.98
C LYS A 117 -4.60 -8.42 -11.22
N GLU A 118 -5.83 -8.41 -10.70
CA GLU A 118 -6.41 -7.33 -9.90
C GLU A 118 -6.12 -7.46 -8.39
N SER A 119 -5.52 -8.58 -7.97
CA SER A 119 -5.06 -8.76 -6.58
C SER A 119 -3.97 -7.75 -6.24
N HIS A 120 -3.89 -7.35 -4.97
CA HIS A 120 -2.88 -6.40 -4.53
C HIS A 120 -1.46 -7.00 -4.62
N SER A 121 -0.47 -6.17 -4.96
CA SER A 121 0.95 -6.55 -5.12
C SER A 121 1.60 -7.20 -3.89
N CYS A 122 0.93 -7.21 -2.74
CA CYS A 122 1.36 -7.98 -1.58
C CYS A 122 1.24 -9.50 -1.77
N VAL A 123 0.40 -10.00 -2.68
CA VAL A 123 0.32 -11.44 -2.98
C VAL A 123 1.59 -11.90 -3.68
N GLU A 124 2.01 -11.18 -4.72
CA GLU A 124 3.29 -11.39 -5.42
C GLU A 124 4.48 -11.27 -4.47
N LYS A 125 4.54 -10.19 -3.69
CA LYS A 125 5.59 -10.00 -2.67
C LYS A 125 5.59 -11.12 -1.62
N GLY A 126 4.42 -11.62 -1.22
CA GLY A 126 4.28 -12.77 -0.32
C GLY A 126 4.84 -14.05 -0.93
N ALA A 127 4.55 -14.31 -2.21
CA ALA A 127 5.08 -15.46 -2.94
C ALA A 127 6.61 -15.41 -3.08
N MET A 128 7.15 -14.23 -3.41
CA MET A 128 8.60 -14.00 -3.43
C MET A 128 9.25 -14.30 -2.07
N MET A 129 8.69 -13.77 -0.99
CA MET A 129 9.20 -13.99 0.38
C MET A 129 9.01 -15.45 0.87
N ALA A 130 8.02 -16.17 0.34
CA ALA A 130 7.77 -17.58 0.64
C ALA A 130 8.60 -18.55 -0.22
N PHE A 131 9.36 -18.05 -1.21
CA PHE A 131 10.08 -18.85 -2.20
C PHE A 131 9.18 -19.87 -2.94
N VAL A 132 7.99 -19.42 -3.34
CA VAL A 132 7.00 -20.23 -4.09
C VAL A 132 6.72 -19.59 -5.45
N LYS A 133 6.30 -20.41 -6.42
CA LYS A 133 5.84 -19.91 -7.72
C LYS A 133 4.46 -19.29 -7.59
N LEU A 134 4.18 -18.27 -8.40
CA LEU A 134 2.88 -17.62 -8.49
C LEU A 134 2.46 -17.53 -9.96
N ARG A 135 1.21 -17.89 -10.26
CA ARG A 135 0.52 -17.47 -11.48
C ARG A 135 -0.43 -16.32 -11.20
N ILE A 136 -0.29 -15.27 -11.98
CA ILE A 136 -1.22 -14.15 -12.03
C ILE A 136 -2.20 -14.46 -13.18
N LEU A 137 -3.48 -14.50 -12.86
CA LEU A 137 -4.54 -14.94 -13.77
C LEU A 137 -5.33 -13.72 -14.30
N GLU A 138 -5.63 -13.74 -15.60
CA GLU A 138 -6.49 -12.71 -16.20
C GLU A 138 -7.95 -12.85 -15.67
N PRO A 139 -8.58 -11.76 -15.22
CA PRO A 139 -9.98 -11.76 -14.82
C PRO A 139 -10.91 -11.72 -16.04
N ASP A 140 -12.23 -11.77 -15.79
CA ASP A 140 -13.24 -11.44 -16.80
C ASP A 140 -13.37 -9.92 -17.03
N GLU A 141 -14.21 -9.54 -18.00
CA GLU A 141 -14.60 -8.15 -18.33
C GLU A 141 -15.26 -7.35 -17.18
N ASN A 142 -15.57 -7.97 -16.03
CA ASN A 142 -15.97 -7.28 -14.80
C ASN A 142 -14.80 -7.11 -13.81
N ASN A 143 -13.58 -7.43 -14.24
CA ASN A 143 -12.36 -7.49 -13.44
C ASN A 143 -12.48 -8.50 -12.27
N SER A 144 -13.25 -9.59 -12.47
CA SER A 144 -13.47 -10.67 -11.50
C SER A 144 -12.70 -11.93 -11.90
N LEU A 145 -11.94 -12.54 -11.00
CA LEU A 145 -11.41 -13.89 -11.22
C LEU A 145 -12.55 -14.91 -11.19
N ARG A 146 -12.52 -15.85 -12.15
CA ARG A 146 -13.58 -16.85 -12.39
C ARG A 146 -13.07 -18.26 -12.19
N GLY A 147 -13.96 -19.16 -11.76
CA GLY A 147 -13.58 -20.55 -11.48
C GLY A 147 -13.11 -21.30 -12.73
N ALA A 148 -13.66 -20.99 -13.91
CA ALA A 148 -13.24 -21.62 -15.17
C ALA A 148 -11.76 -21.33 -15.49
N THR A 149 -11.32 -20.07 -15.39
CA THR A 149 -9.93 -19.66 -15.60
C THR A 149 -9.00 -20.34 -14.60
N LEU A 150 -9.37 -20.33 -13.32
CA LEU A 150 -8.58 -20.96 -12.26
C LEU A 150 -8.44 -22.47 -12.48
N ARG A 151 -9.54 -23.16 -12.76
CA ARG A 151 -9.59 -24.60 -13.06
C ARG A 151 -8.62 -24.97 -14.17
N GLN A 152 -8.77 -24.32 -15.33
CA GLN A 152 -7.99 -24.62 -16.53
C GLN A 152 -6.48 -24.54 -16.26
N VAL A 153 -6.05 -23.52 -15.51
CA VAL A 153 -4.63 -23.29 -15.22
C VAL A 153 -4.11 -24.25 -14.14
N MET A 154 -4.90 -24.57 -13.11
CA MET A 154 -4.52 -25.56 -12.09
C MET A 154 -4.40 -26.98 -12.68
N GLU A 155 -5.33 -27.39 -13.54
CA GLU A 155 -5.29 -28.69 -14.25
C GLU A 155 -4.06 -28.77 -15.19
N GLN A 156 -3.70 -27.67 -15.86
CA GLN A 156 -2.45 -27.58 -16.65
C GLN A 156 -1.19 -27.70 -15.80
N ASP A 157 -1.16 -27.04 -14.63
CA ASP A 157 -0.02 -27.09 -13.73
C ASP A 157 0.18 -28.48 -13.10
N GLU A 158 -0.89 -29.18 -12.72
CA GLU A 158 -0.81 -30.59 -12.31
C GLU A 158 -0.29 -31.49 -13.44
N ALA A 159 -0.75 -31.29 -14.69
CA ALA A 159 -0.23 -32.02 -15.85
C ALA A 159 1.27 -31.77 -16.11
N MET A 160 1.81 -30.62 -15.68
CA MET A 160 3.25 -30.31 -15.69
C MET A 160 3.99 -30.80 -14.42
N GLY A 161 3.32 -31.50 -13.52
CA GLY A 161 3.89 -31.97 -12.26
C GLY A 161 4.27 -30.84 -11.30
N LEU A 162 3.51 -29.74 -11.35
CA LEU A 162 3.44 -28.70 -10.33
C LEU A 162 2.25 -29.00 -9.40
N ILE A 163 2.24 -28.38 -8.22
CA ILE A 163 1.33 -28.75 -7.14
C ILE A 163 0.59 -27.48 -6.68
N PRO A 164 -0.70 -27.34 -7.04
CA PRO A 164 -1.54 -26.26 -6.53
C PRO A 164 -1.61 -26.29 -4.99
N PHE A 165 -1.31 -25.18 -4.32
CA PHE A 165 -1.36 -25.14 -2.84
C PHE A 165 -1.96 -23.88 -2.20
N PHE A 166 -2.06 -22.77 -2.94
CA PHE A 166 -2.59 -21.52 -2.39
C PHE A 166 -3.32 -20.71 -3.46
N VAL A 167 -4.54 -20.26 -3.16
CA VAL A 167 -5.30 -19.35 -4.03
C VAL A 167 -5.65 -18.11 -3.23
N SER A 168 -5.23 -16.94 -3.72
CA SER A 168 -5.62 -15.64 -3.17
C SER A 168 -6.73 -15.04 -4.02
N THR A 169 -7.94 -14.98 -3.46
CA THR A 169 -9.06 -14.21 -3.99
C THR A 169 -9.11 -12.83 -3.36
N THR A 170 -9.75 -11.87 -4.04
CA THR A 170 -9.85 -10.49 -3.60
C THR A 170 -11.29 -9.98 -3.67
N LEU A 171 -11.80 -9.45 -2.56
CA LEU A 171 -13.07 -8.75 -2.47
C LEU A 171 -12.81 -7.25 -2.27
N GLY A 172 -13.08 -6.45 -3.31
CA GLY A 172 -12.70 -5.04 -3.36
C GLY A 172 -11.23 -4.87 -3.78
N THR A 173 -10.92 -5.23 -5.03
CA THR A 173 -9.60 -5.10 -5.65
C THR A 173 -9.05 -3.67 -5.62
N THR A 174 -7.73 -3.54 -5.73
CA THR A 174 -7.09 -2.23 -5.52
C THR A 174 -7.34 -1.27 -6.68
N SER A 175 -7.32 -1.73 -7.94
CA SER A 175 -7.56 -0.86 -9.10
C SER A 175 -8.97 -0.28 -9.07
N CYS A 176 -9.98 -1.15 -9.20
CA CYS A 176 -11.36 -0.76 -9.50
C CYS A 176 -12.41 -1.15 -8.44
N CYS A 177 -12.02 -1.81 -7.34
CA CYS A 177 -12.93 -2.40 -6.36
C CYS A 177 -13.90 -3.43 -6.98
N SER A 178 -13.37 -4.28 -7.88
CA SER A 178 -14.04 -5.51 -8.33
C SER A 178 -13.97 -6.60 -7.25
N PHE A 179 -14.67 -7.72 -7.50
CA PHE A 179 -14.86 -8.81 -6.53
C PHE A 179 -14.72 -10.15 -7.27
N ASP A 180 -13.82 -11.01 -6.82
CA ASP A 180 -13.64 -12.35 -7.38
C ASP A 180 -14.82 -13.28 -7.06
N ASN A 181 -15.11 -14.23 -7.95
CA ASN A 181 -16.26 -15.13 -7.82
C ASN A 181 -15.93 -16.33 -6.90
N ILE A 182 -15.97 -16.09 -5.58
CA ILE A 182 -15.69 -17.13 -4.56
C ILE A 182 -16.56 -18.38 -4.71
N PRO A 183 -17.87 -18.34 -5.04
CA PRO A 183 -18.67 -19.55 -5.21
C PRO A 183 -18.14 -20.48 -6.30
N GLU A 184 -17.69 -19.94 -7.43
CA GLU A 184 -17.05 -20.71 -8.50
C GLU A 184 -15.64 -21.19 -8.09
N ILE A 185 -14.83 -20.30 -7.51
CA ILE A 185 -13.43 -20.59 -7.15
C ILE A 185 -13.34 -21.62 -6.03
N GLY A 186 -14.20 -21.54 -5.01
CA GLY A 186 -14.24 -22.49 -3.90
C GLY A 186 -14.55 -23.92 -4.35
N LEU A 187 -15.48 -24.08 -5.30
CA LEU A 187 -15.80 -25.37 -5.92
C LEU A 187 -14.65 -25.95 -6.75
N VAL A 188 -13.73 -25.11 -7.25
CA VAL A 188 -12.49 -25.55 -7.89
C VAL A 188 -11.48 -25.96 -6.82
N CYS A 189 -11.19 -25.10 -5.84
CA CYS A 189 -10.22 -25.37 -4.77
C CYS A 189 -10.50 -26.68 -4.02
N GLN A 190 -11.78 -27.01 -3.76
CA GLN A 190 -12.17 -28.26 -3.10
C GLN A 190 -11.76 -29.55 -3.84
N GLN A 191 -11.39 -29.47 -5.11
CA GLN A 191 -10.97 -30.62 -5.92
C GLN A 191 -9.47 -30.96 -5.74
N PHE A 192 -8.70 -30.06 -5.11
CA PHE A 192 -7.25 -30.17 -4.93
C PHE A 192 -6.92 -30.26 -3.44
N GLU A 193 -6.45 -31.42 -2.98
CA GLU A 193 -6.28 -31.73 -1.55
C GLU A 193 -5.26 -30.87 -0.79
N THR A 194 -4.39 -30.14 -1.51
CA THR A 194 -3.33 -29.28 -0.97
C THR A 194 -3.67 -27.80 -0.97
N VAL A 195 -4.79 -27.38 -1.56
CA VAL A 195 -5.09 -25.96 -1.79
C VAL A 195 -5.71 -25.31 -0.55
N TRP A 196 -5.09 -24.22 -0.13
CA TRP A 196 -5.63 -23.27 0.83
C TRP A 196 -6.27 -22.09 0.09
N LEU A 197 -7.54 -21.80 0.39
CA LEU A 197 -8.24 -20.64 -0.16
C LEU A 197 -8.20 -19.46 0.82
N HIS A 198 -7.57 -18.36 0.39
CA HIS A 198 -7.51 -17.10 1.12
C HIS A 198 -8.36 -16.03 0.44
N VAL A 199 -9.07 -15.24 1.26
CA VAL A 199 -9.90 -14.11 0.84
C VAL A 199 -9.36 -12.81 1.42
N ASP A 200 -8.71 -12.00 0.57
CA ASP A 200 -8.32 -10.63 0.92
C ASP A 200 -9.51 -9.70 0.70
N ALA A 201 -10.13 -9.24 1.78
CA ALA A 201 -11.15 -8.20 1.78
C ALA A 201 -10.65 -6.93 2.49
N ALA A 202 -9.36 -6.59 2.37
CA ALA A 202 -8.74 -5.48 3.09
C ALA A 202 -9.58 -4.20 3.07
N TYR A 203 -10.08 -3.76 1.91
CA TYR A 203 -10.96 -2.58 1.82
C TYR A 203 -12.43 -2.95 2.07
N ALA A 204 -13.02 -3.78 1.21
CA ALA A 204 -14.47 -4.03 1.20
C ALA A 204 -14.99 -4.79 2.43
N GLY A 205 -14.15 -5.53 3.14
CA GLY A 205 -14.54 -6.30 4.32
C GLY A 205 -15.12 -5.45 5.44
N SER A 206 -14.73 -4.17 5.53
CA SER A 206 -15.33 -3.21 6.48
C SER A 206 -16.80 -2.95 6.17
N ALA A 207 -17.22 -3.02 4.90
CA ALA A 207 -18.59 -2.74 4.48
C ALA A 207 -19.57 -3.89 4.79
N PHE A 208 -19.09 -5.12 4.98
CA PHE A 208 -19.94 -6.29 5.32
C PHE A 208 -20.59 -6.21 6.71
N ILE A 209 -20.19 -5.21 7.52
CA ILE A 209 -20.94 -4.80 8.72
C ILE A 209 -22.39 -4.38 8.39
N CYS A 210 -22.62 -3.88 7.17
CA CYS A 210 -23.94 -3.61 6.60
C CYS A 210 -24.46 -4.87 5.88
N PRO A 211 -25.61 -5.45 6.29
CA PRO A 211 -26.13 -6.70 5.72
C PRO A 211 -26.30 -6.69 4.19
N GLU A 212 -26.66 -5.56 3.59
CA GLU A 212 -26.90 -5.40 2.16
C GLU A 212 -25.65 -5.62 1.28
N PHE A 213 -24.44 -5.50 1.83
CA PHE A 213 -23.19 -5.77 1.10
C PHE A 213 -22.70 -7.22 1.25
N ARG A 214 -23.29 -8.03 2.15
CA ARG A 214 -22.78 -9.38 2.46
C ARG A 214 -22.95 -10.39 1.31
N SER A 215 -23.83 -10.12 0.34
CA SER A 215 -23.93 -10.93 -0.88
C SER A 215 -22.64 -10.95 -1.71
N LEU A 216 -21.79 -9.93 -1.57
CA LEU A 216 -20.45 -9.88 -2.19
C LEU A 216 -19.44 -10.79 -1.48
N MET A 217 -19.81 -11.40 -0.35
CA MET A 217 -19.04 -12.41 0.40
C MET A 217 -19.66 -13.82 0.26
N ASN A 218 -20.65 -14.01 -0.62
CA ASN A 218 -21.20 -15.33 -0.92
C ASN A 218 -20.07 -16.32 -1.30
N GLY A 219 -20.12 -17.55 -0.77
CA GLY A 219 -19.06 -18.54 -0.98
C GLY A 219 -17.94 -18.51 0.07
N ILE A 220 -17.94 -17.58 1.03
CA ILE A 220 -16.93 -17.51 2.11
C ILE A 220 -16.79 -18.81 2.92
N GLN A 221 -17.80 -19.67 2.93
CA GLN A 221 -17.73 -21.01 3.53
C GLN A 221 -16.70 -21.94 2.85
N TYR A 222 -16.19 -21.60 1.67
CA TYR A 222 -15.10 -22.35 1.02
C TYR A 222 -13.69 -21.90 1.46
N ALA A 223 -13.53 -20.72 2.07
CA ALA A 223 -12.23 -20.18 2.41
C ALA A 223 -11.65 -20.80 3.69
N ASP A 224 -10.34 -21.08 3.73
CA ASP A 224 -9.62 -21.42 4.96
C ASP A 224 -9.33 -20.18 5.81
N SER A 225 -9.26 -19.00 5.17
CA SER A 225 -8.87 -17.74 5.82
C SER A 225 -9.43 -16.50 5.13
N PHE A 226 -9.63 -15.44 5.92
CA PHE A 226 -10.20 -14.16 5.48
C PHE A 226 -9.52 -13.00 6.21
N ASN A 227 -9.23 -11.88 5.53
CA ASN A 227 -8.77 -10.66 6.19
C ASN A 227 -9.56 -9.39 5.82
N LEU A 228 -9.60 -8.43 6.75
CA LEU A 228 -10.04 -7.06 6.49
C LEU A 228 -9.16 -6.04 7.23
N ASN A 229 -9.11 -4.80 6.74
CA ASN A 229 -8.37 -3.70 7.37
C ASN A 229 -9.34 -2.69 7.99
N THR A 230 -9.49 -2.73 9.33
CA THR A 230 -10.25 -1.70 10.05
C THR A 230 -9.58 -0.32 9.96
N ASN A 231 -8.27 -0.32 9.66
CA ASN A 231 -7.48 0.86 9.32
C ASN A 231 -7.53 1.31 7.85
N LYS A 232 -8.39 0.71 7.02
CA LYS A 232 -8.79 1.32 5.73
C LYS A 232 -10.10 2.09 5.85
N TRP A 233 -11.15 1.47 6.41
CA TRP A 233 -12.51 2.02 6.30
C TRP A 233 -13.44 1.68 7.49
N LEU A 234 -12.88 1.47 8.69
CA LEU A 234 -13.65 1.25 9.92
C LEU A 234 -13.10 2.04 11.12
N LEU A 235 -12.75 3.31 10.87
CA LEU A 235 -12.41 4.34 11.87
C LEU A 235 -11.31 4.00 12.90
N THR A 236 -10.52 2.96 12.63
CA THR A 236 -9.42 2.55 13.52
C THR A 236 -8.10 3.02 12.94
N ASN A 237 -7.29 3.80 13.67
CA ASN A 237 -6.02 4.28 13.11
C ASN A 237 -5.05 3.11 12.76
N PHE A 238 -4.15 3.32 11.80
CA PHE A 238 -3.10 2.35 11.46
C PHE A 238 -2.19 2.05 12.68
N ASP A 239 -1.65 0.85 12.89
CA ASP A 239 -1.88 -0.46 12.22
C ASP A 239 -3.05 -1.24 12.83
N CYS A 240 -3.95 -1.79 12.02
CA CYS A 240 -5.04 -2.67 12.47
C CYS A 240 -5.62 -3.53 11.33
N SER A 241 -5.00 -4.68 11.08
CA SER A 241 -5.50 -5.69 10.13
C SER A 241 -6.01 -6.91 10.89
N CYS A 242 -7.22 -7.35 10.58
CA CYS A 242 -7.85 -8.51 11.19
C CYS A 242 -7.70 -9.70 10.23
N LEU A 243 -7.18 -10.82 10.72
CA LEU A 243 -7.14 -12.11 10.03
C LEU A 243 -7.99 -13.10 10.81
N TRP A 244 -8.87 -13.85 10.13
CA TRP A 244 -9.54 -15.03 10.68
C TRP A 244 -9.13 -16.27 9.91
N VAL A 245 -9.08 -17.41 10.61
CA VAL A 245 -8.85 -18.73 10.03
C VAL A 245 -9.89 -19.73 10.54
N LYS A 246 -10.23 -20.72 9.71
CA LYS A 246 -11.12 -21.84 10.11
C LYS A 246 -10.45 -22.85 11.05
N ASP A 247 -9.13 -22.96 10.97
CA ASP A 247 -8.35 -23.91 11.75
C ASP A 247 -7.04 -23.25 12.20
N ARG A 248 -6.97 -22.90 13.49
CA ARG A 248 -5.76 -22.33 14.09
C ARG A 248 -4.60 -23.31 14.12
N PHE A 249 -4.83 -24.62 14.18
CA PHE A 249 -3.76 -25.62 14.24
C PHE A 249 -3.08 -25.76 12.88
N LYS A 250 -3.84 -25.64 11.79
CA LYS A 250 -3.28 -25.47 10.45
C LYS A 250 -2.45 -24.19 10.32
N LEU A 251 -2.92 -23.06 10.89
CA LEU A 251 -2.19 -21.79 10.88
C LEU A 251 -0.86 -21.87 11.64
N THR A 252 -0.91 -22.31 12.90
CA THR A 252 0.26 -22.30 13.79
C THR A 252 1.33 -23.33 13.39
N CYS A 253 0.98 -24.40 12.65
CA CYS A 253 1.94 -25.46 12.30
C CYS A 253 3.16 -24.99 11.47
N ALA A 254 3.10 -23.80 10.86
CA ALA A 254 4.22 -23.19 10.15
C ALA A 254 5.12 -22.28 11.02
N LEU A 255 4.66 -21.89 12.22
CA LEU A 255 5.22 -20.76 12.98
C LEU A 255 5.49 -21.08 14.47
N VAL A 256 5.23 -22.32 14.92
CA VAL A 256 5.52 -22.72 16.31
C VAL A 256 7.02 -22.88 16.55
N VAL A 257 7.54 -22.04 17.44
CA VAL A 257 8.86 -22.16 18.08
C VAL A 257 8.64 -21.98 19.57
N ASP A 258 8.98 -23.00 20.36
CA ASP A 258 8.61 -23.07 21.79
C ASP A 258 9.82 -23.38 22.70
N PRO A 259 10.71 -22.39 22.92
CA PRO A 259 11.83 -22.52 23.85
C PRO A 259 11.33 -22.38 25.30
N LEU A 260 12.03 -23.01 26.24
CA LEU A 260 11.68 -23.08 27.67
C LEU A 260 11.32 -21.71 28.30
N TYR A 261 11.99 -20.63 27.91
CA TYR A 261 11.75 -19.28 28.44
C TYR A 261 10.47 -18.60 27.93
N LEU A 262 9.74 -19.23 27.00
CA LEU A 262 8.41 -18.79 26.54
C LEU A 262 7.27 -19.70 27.02
N GLN A 263 7.58 -20.80 27.71
CA GLN A 263 6.59 -21.75 28.21
C GLN A 263 5.90 -21.26 29.49
N HIS A 264 4.67 -21.72 29.74
CA HIS A 264 3.91 -21.41 30.95
C HIS A 264 2.87 -22.51 31.27
N GLY A 265 2.46 -22.61 32.54
CA GLY A 265 1.55 -23.67 33.02
C GLY A 265 0.08 -23.59 32.55
N TYR A 266 -0.31 -22.53 31.82
CA TYR A 266 -1.69 -22.34 31.36
C TYR A 266 -1.98 -23.13 30.08
N ALA A 267 -2.34 -24.41 30.23
CA ALA A 267 -2.78 -25.26 29.13
C ALA A 267 -4.05 -24.69 28.44
N GLY A 268 -4.16 -24.87 27.13
CA GLY A 268 -5.32 -24.43 26.33
C GLY A 268 -5.42 -22.93 26.05
N ALA A 269 -4.59 -22.08 26.68
CA ALA A 269 -4.57 -20.63 26.41
C ALA A 269 -4.05 -20.30 24.99
N VAL A 270 -4.52 -19.19 24.43
CA VAL A 270 -4.15 -18.76 23.06
C VAL A 270 -2.86 -17.93 23.08
N ASP A 271 -1.79 -18.51 22.55
CA ASP A 271 -0.51 -17.84 22.37
C ASP A 271 -0.36 -17.26 20.96
N TYR A 272 -0.77 -15.99 20.81
CA TYR A 272 -0.76 -15.28 19.52
C TYR A 272 0.63 -15.09 18.89
N ARG A 273 1.74 -15.33 19.62
CA ARG A 273 3.08 -15.47 19.00
C ARG A 273 3.13 -16.50 17.88
N HIS A 274 2.29 -17.53 17.91
CA HIS A 274 2.25 -18.60 16.91
C HIS A 274 1.36 -18.28 15.70
N TRP A 275 0.64 -17.15 15.73
CA TRP A 275 -0.33 -16.75 14.71
C TRP A 275 0.21 -15.66 13.77
N GLY A 276 1.47 -15.27 13.91
CA GLY A 276 2.10 -14.20 13.13
C GLY A 276 3.63 -14.37 13.07
N ILE A 277 4.30 -13.47 12.36
CA ILE A 277 5.76 -13.52 12.16
C ILE A 277 6.53 -13.03 13.40
N PRO A 278 6.17 -11.89 14.05
CA PRO A 278 6.93 -11.39 15.19
C PRO A 278 6.49 -12.08 16.49
N LEU A 279 7.47 -12.37 17.36
CA LEU A 279 7.22 -12.80 18.74
C LEU A 279 6.47 -11.71 19.53
N SER A 280 7.03 -10.50 19.57
CA SER A 280 6.49 -9.39 20.36
C SER A 280 5.29 -8.73 19.69
N ARG A 281 4.21 -8.55 20.44
CA ARG A 281 2.94 -7.99 19.97
C ARG A 281 2.41 -6.95 20.95
N ARG A 282 1.99 -5.78 20.44
CA ARG A 282 1.40 -4.68 21.20
C ARG A 282 -0.11 -4.88 21.41
N PHE A 283 -0.71 -4.14 22.34
CA PHE A 283 -2.15 -4.23 22.68
C PHE A 283 -3.09 -3.60 21.62
N ARG A 284 -3.07 -4.15 20.39
CA ARG A 284 -3.80 -3.65 19.22
C ARG A 284 -5.33 -3.61 19.42
N SER A 285 -5.87 -4.61 20.09
CA SER A 285 -7.32 -4.81 20.29
C SER A 285 -7.98 -3.70 21.08
N LEU A 286 -7.24 -3.03 21.97
CA LEU A 286 -7.79 -1.97 22.82
C LEU A 286 -8.39 -0.81 22.01
N LYS A 287 -7.71 -0.32 20.96
CA LYS A 287 -8.25 0.77 20.12
C LYS A 287 -9.48 0.33 19.31
N LEU A 288 -9.47 -0.89 18.79
CA LEU A 288 -10.61 -1.44 18.04
C LEU A 288 -11.82 -1.66 18.95
N TRP A 289 -11.61 -2.09 20.20
CA TRP A 289 -12.64 -2.18 21.22
C TRP A 289 -13.28 -0.81 21.53
N PHE A 290 -12.46 0.24 21.67
CA PHE A 290 -12.97 1.61 21.82
C PHE A 290 -13.82 2.02 20.61
N VAL A 291 -13.36 1.81 19.38
CA VAL A 291 -14.14 2.12 18.16
C VAL A 291 -15.49 1.38 18.15
N LEU A 292 -15.48 0.05 18.33
CA LEU A 292 -16.71 -0.75 18.33
C LEU A 292 -17.70 -0.32 19.42
N ARG A 293 -17.21 0.08 20.62
CA ARG A 293 -18.07 0.52 21.72
C ARG A 293 -18.53 1.97 21.63
N THR A 294 -17.73 2.87 21.09
CA THR A 294 -18.04 4.30 20.97
C THR A 294 -19.04 4.57 19.84
N TYR A 295 -18.81 3.99 18.65
CA TYR A 295 -19.72 4.19 17.51
C TYR A 295 -20.88 3.20 17.50
N GLY A 296 -20.69 1.99 18.04
CA GLY A 296 -21.64 0.89 17.91
C GLY A 296 -21.77 0.36 16.48
N ILE A 297 -22.39 -0.81 16.32
CA ILE A 297 -22.60 -1.41 14.98
C ILE A 297 -23.46 -0.50 14.08
N SER A 298 -24.51 0.10 14.62
CA SER A 298 -25.39 1.01 13.87
C SER A 298 -24.70 2.30 13.43
N GLY A 299 -23.81 2.88 14.25
CA GLY A 299 -23.02 4.05 13.88
C GLY A 299 -22.00 3.75 12.78
N LEU A 300 -21.29 2.62 12.90
CA LEU A 300 -20.35 2.17 11.87
C LEU A 300 -21.05 1.80 10.55
N GLN A 301 -22.23 1.18 10.60
CA GLN A 301 -23.06 0.96 9.41
C GLN A 301 -23.49 2.28 8.76
N LYS A 302 -23.91 3.28 9.55
CA LYS A 302 -24.27 4.61 9.03
C LYS A 302 -23.08 5.27 8.34
N TYR A 303 -21.88 5.18 8.92
CA TYR A 303 -20.64 5.68 8.34
C TYR A 303 -20.33 5.05 6.97
N ILE A 304 -20.34 3.72 6.87
CA ILE A 304 -20.13 3.00 5.59
C ILE A 304 -21.19 3.43 4.55
N ARG A 305 -22.47 3.40 4.91
CA ARG A 305 -23.59 3.76 4.01
C ARG A 305 -23.43 5.18 3.47
N HIS A 306 -23.04 6.13 4.34
CA HIS A 306 -22.80 7.52 3.97
C HIS A 306 -21.66 7.65 2.95
N HIS A 307 -20.51 7.01 3.17
CA HIS A 307 -19.40 7.03 2.20
C HIS A 307 -19.80 6.40 0.85
N CYS A 308 -20.58 5.31 0.85
CA CYS A 308 -21.14 4.74 -0.38
C CYS A 308 -22.11 5.71 -1.10
N GLN A 309 -22.95 6.43 -0.35
CA GLN A 309 -23.87 7.44 -0.90
C GLN A 309 -23.12 8.62 -1.52
N LEU A 310 -22.04 9.08 -0.89
CA LEU A 310 -21.15 10.13 -1.42
C LEU A 310 -20.42 9.68 -2.69
N ALA A 311 -19.91 8.45 -2.75
CA ALA A 311 -19.34 7.89 -3.98
C ALA A 311 -20.39 7.76 -5.09
N LYS A 312 -21.62 7.35 -4.77
CA LYS A 312 -22.75 7.37 -5.73
C LYS A 312 -23.16 8.78 -6.16
N ARG A 313 -22.99 9.82 -5.32
CA ARG A 313 -23.15 11.22 -5.73
C ARG A 313 -22.08 11.61 -6.74
N PHE A 314 -20.81 11.32 -6.44
CA PHE A 314 -19.70 11.57 -7.36
C PHE A 314 -19.88 10.84 -8.69
N GLU A 315 -20.30 9.57 -8.69
CA GLU A 315 -20.61 8.81 -9.91
C GLU A 315 -21.66 9.52 -10.79
N ARG A 316 -22.75 10.02 -10.19
CA ARG A 316 -23.79 10.77 -10.92
C ARG A 316 -23.26 12.08 -11.50
N LEU A 317 -22.39 12.77 -10.76
CA LEU A 317 -21.75 14.01 -11.21
C LEU A 317 -20.80 13.77 -12.40
N VAL A 318 -19.99 12.72 -12.36
CA VAL A 318 -19.13 12.32 -13.49
C VAL A 318 -19.98 11.94 -14.70
N LYS A 319 -21.02 11.10 -14.51
CA LYS A 319 -21.89 10.63 -15.61
C LYS A 319 -22.76 11.73 -16.24
N SER A 320 -22.94 12.89 -15.59
CA SER A 320 -23.69 14.01 -16.16
C SER A 320 -22.85 14.91 -17.08
N ASP A 321 -21.52 14.79 -17.07
CA ASP A 321 -20.62 15.50 -17.97
C ASP A 321 -20.18 14.56 -19.10
N ASN A 322 -20.57 14.88 -20.34
CA ASN A 322 -20.37 14.00 -21.49
C ASN A 322 -18.89 13.79 -21.84
N LYS A 323 -17.97 14.63 -21.36
CA LYS A 323 -16.52 14.50 -21.56
C LYS A 323 -15.90 13.34 -20.78
N PHE A 324 -16.59 12.82 -19.77
CA PHE A 324 -16.06 11.79 -18.87
C PHE A 324 -16.76 10.44 -19.04
N GLU A 325 -16.06 9.37 -18.66
CA GLU A 325 -16.60 8.02 -18.46
C GLU A 325 -16.21 7.48 -17.07
N VAL A 326 -17.07 6.64 -16.50
CA VAL A 326 -16.80 5.84 -15.28
C VAL A 326 -16.56 4.41 -15.73
N LEU A 327 -15.45 3.80 -15.30
CA LEU A 327 -14.98 2.49 -15.77
C LEU A 327 -15.08 1.35 -14.75
N ASN A 328 -15.57 1.62 -13.54
CA ASN A 328 -15.87 0.56 -12.56
C ASN A 328 -17.36 0.55 -12.20
N ASP A 329 -17.86 -0.61 -11.77
CA ASP A 329 -19.14 -0.68 -11.06
C ASP A 329 -18.96 -0.14 -9.64
N VAL A 330 -19.49 1.06 -9.40
CA VAL A 330 -19.35 1.79 -8.13
C VAL A 330 -20.23 1.14 -7.06
N LYS A 331 -19.77 0.03 -6.47
CA LYS A 331 -20.48 -0.69 -5.39
C LYS A 331 -20.25 -0.07 -4.01
N MET A 332 -19.13 0.63 -3.83
CA MET A 332 -18.61 1.12 -2.54
C MET A 332 -18.02 2.54 -2.68
N GLY A 333 -17.12 2.95 -1.79
CA GLY A 333 -16.57 4.31 -1.71
C GLY A 333 -15.55 4.72 -2.79
N LEU A 334 -15.39 3.94 -3.87
CA LEU A 334 -14.40 4.15 -4.94
C LEU A 334 -15.07 4.35 -6.31
N VAL A 335 -14.74 5.45 -6.99
CA VAL A 335 -15.10 5.73 -8.38
C VAL A 335 -13.83 5.83 -9.23
N CYS A 336 -13.78 5.05 -10.31
CA CYS A 336 -12.72 5.08 -11.31
C CYS A 336 -13.25 5.78 -12.55
N PHE A 337 -12.69 6.94 -12.87
CA PHE A 337 -13.17 7.78 -13.96
C PHE A 337 -12.03 8.29 -14.84
N ARG A 338 -12.37 8.73 -16.05
CA ARG A 338 -11.42 9.35 -16.98
C ARG A 338 -12.13 10.28 -17.96
N LEU A 339 -11.39 11.18 -18.58
CA LEU A 339 -11.78 11.83 -19.83
C LEU A 339 -11.81 10.79 -20.96
N LYS A 340 -12.84 10.90 -21.81
CA LYS A 340 -13.00 10.15 -23.07
C LYS A 340 -11.99 10.59 -24.11
N ASP A 341 -11.96 9.87 -25.24
CA ASP A 341 -11.26 10.24 -26.48
C ASP A 341 -9.75 10.51 -26.33
N ASP A 342 -9.14 9.92 -25.30
CA ASP A 342 -7.70 9.96 -25.01
C ASP A 342 -7.08 8.54 -25.16
N PRO A 343 -6.93 8.03 -26.40
CA PRO A 343 -6.39 6.69 -26.64
C PRO A 343 -4.93 6.54 -26.18
N THR A 344 -4.20 7.65 -26.04
CA THR A 344 -2.79 7.65 -25.57
C THR A 344 -2.64 7.70 -24.05
N ASN A 345 -3.75 7.86 -23.32
CA ASN A 345 -3.80 8.09 -21.87
C ASN A 345 -3.02 9.36 -21.41
N LYS A 346 -2.61 10.26 -22.31
CA LYS A 346 -1.80 11.45 -22.00
C LYS A 346 -2.62 12.53 -21.30
N LEU A 347 -3.82 12.79 -21.81
CA LEU A 347 -4.71 13.83 -21.29
C LEU A 347 -5.12 13.51 -19.85
N ASN A 348 -5.39 12.24 -19.56
CA ASN A 348 -5.75 11.78 -18.21
C ASN A 348 -4.57 11.77 -17.23
N LYS A 349 -3.34 11.48 -17.70
CA LYS A 349 -2.13 11.67 -16.90
C LYS A 349 -1.98 13.15 -16.53
N LYS A 350 -2.04 14.05 -17.52
CA LYS A 350 -1.84 15.48 -17.27
C LYS A 350 -2.94 16.08 -16.39
N LEU A 351 -4.20 15.65 -16.55
CA LEU A 351 -5.30 16.01 -15.66
C LEU A 351 -4.98 15.63 -14.20
N LEU A 352 -4.53 14.40 -13.95
CA LEU A 352 -4.21 13.96 -12.59
C LEU A 352 -3.00 14.69 -12.00
N GLU A 353 -1.94 14.87 -12.80
CA GLU A 353 -0.76 15.66 -12.41
C GLU A 353 -1.18 17.05 -11.98
N THR A 354 -1.91 17.80 -12.81
CA THR A 354 -2.29 19.18 -12.51
C THR A 354 -3.31 19.30 -11.37
N ILE A 355 -4.18 18.30 -11.15
CA ILE A 355 -5.01 18.25 -9.94
C ILE A 355 -4.13 18.11 -8.68
N ASN A 356 -3.18 17.17 -8.68
CA ASN A 356 -2.29 16.92 -7.54
C ASN A 356 -1.31 18.10 -7.31
N GLU A 357 -0.75 18.69 -8.37
CA GLU A 357 0.11 19.89 -8.33
C GLU A 357 -0.61 21.08 -7.69
N SER A 358 -1.93 21.19 -7.85
CA SER A 358 -2.73 22.28 -7.25
C SER A 358 -2.83 22.22 -5.72
N GLY A 359 -2.51 21.07 -5.11
CA GLY A 359 -2.64 20.83 -3.67
C GLY A 359 -4.08 20.77 -3.13
N LYS A 360 -5.11 21.02 -3.96
CA LYS A 360 -6.52 21.09 -3.54
C LYS A 360 -7.15 19.72 -3.31
N LEU A 361 -6.71 18.71 -4.06
CA LEU A 361 -7.16 17.33 -3.99
C LEU A 361 -5.93 16.41 -4.10
N HIS A 362 -6.03 15.21 -3.55
CA HIS A 362 -5.08 14.15 -3.81
C HIS A 362 -5.79 12.92 -4.37
N MET A 363 -5.39 12.49 -5.56
CA MET A 363 -5.85 11.26 -6.21
C MET A 363 -4.67 10.51 -6.80
N VAL A 364 -4.87 9.21 -7.04
CA VAL A 364 -3.86 8.32 -7.64
C VAL A 364 -4.44 7.59 -8.84
N PRO A 365 -3.63 7.18 -9.82
CA PRO A 365 -4.14 6.49 -10.99
C PRO A 365 -4.27 4.98 -10.76
N SER A 366 -4.87 4.29 -11.73
CA SER A 366 -4.61 2.87 -12.00
C SER A 366 -4.93 2.54 -13.46
N LEU A 367 -4.93 1.25 -13.79
CA LEU A 367 -5.30 0.72 -15.10
C LEU A 367 -6.53 -0.18 -14.95
N VAL A 368 -7.51 -0.03 -15.84
CA VAL A 368 -8.70 -0.89 -15.95
C VAL A 368 -8.90 -1.16 -17.43
N HIS A 369 -8.83 -2.43 -17.87
CA HIS A 369 -8.85 -2.79 -19.30
C HIS A 369 -7.82 -1.97 -20.13
N ASP A 370 -6.59 -1.85 -19.63
CA ASP A 370 -5.48 -1.05 -20.17
C ASP A 370 -5.74 0.46 -20.35
N LYS A 371 -6.90 0.95 -19.91
CA LYS A 371 -7.24 2.37 -19.84
C LYS A 371 -6.72 2.97 -18.54
N TYR A 372 -6.02 4.10 -18.62
CA TYR A 372 -5.63 4.89 -17.45
C TYR A 372 -6.88 5.53 -16.81
N VAL A 373 -7.07 5.29 -15.52
CA VAL A 373 -8.18 5.83 -14.73
C VAL A 373 -7.67 6.64 -13.55
N ILE A 374 -8.40 7.70 -13.21
CA ILE A 374 -8.23 8.46 -11.98
C ILE A 374 -9.16 7.84 -10.91
N ARG A 375 -8.61 7.59 -9.72
CA ARG A 375 -9.34 6.95 -8.61
C ARG A 375 -9.75 7.98 -7.57
N PHE A 376 -11.04 8.30 -7.53
CA PHE A 376 -11.66 9.11 -6.48
C PHE A 376 -12.20 8.20 -5.38
N CYS A 377 -11.68 8.32 -4.15
CA CYS A 377 -12.10 7.53 -2.99
C CYS A 377 -12.55 8.46 -1.86
N VAL A 378 -13.72 8.19 -1.27
CA VAL A 378 -14.25 8.98 -0.15
C VAL A 378 -13.56 8.55 1.15
N VAL A 379 -12.61 9.36 1.64
CA VAL A 379 -11.70 8.98 2.75
C VAL A 379 -11.85 9.80 4.04
N ALA A 380 -12.34 11.04 4.00
CA ALA A 380 -12.43 11.88 5.20
C ALA A 380 -13.55 11.39 6.15
N GLU A 381 -13.29 11.32 7.45
CA GLU A 381 -14.23 10.75 8.45
C GLU A 381 -15.61 11.43 8.47
N HIS A 382 -15.65 12.73 8.20
CA HIS A 382 -16.86 13.55 8.21
C HIS A 382 -17.15 14.15 6.83
N ALA A 383 -16.78 13.44 5.75
CA ALA A 383 -17.05 13.90 4.39
C ALA A 383 -18.54 14.25 4.19
N THR A 384 -18.80 15.31 3.45
CA THR A 384 -20.13 15.87 3.18
C THR A 384 -20.43 15.86 1.68
N GLU A 385 -21.66 16.17 1.30
CA GLU A 385 -21.99 16.36 -0.13
C GLU A 385 -21.27 17.58 -0.73
N ASP A 386 -21.02 18.62 0.06
CA ASP A 386 -20.27 19.82 -0.35
C ASP A 386 -18.80 19.50 -0.68
N ASP A 387 -18.17 18.57 0.05
CA ASP A 387 -16.80 18.09 -0.26
C ASP A 387 -16.75 17.37 -1.62
N ILE A 388 -17.80 16.61 -1.96
CA ILE A 388 -17.92 15.90 -3.24
C ILE A 388 -18.15 16.89 -4.39
N ASP A 389 -19.01 17.88 -4.18
CA ASP A 389 -19.29 18.93 -5.16
C ASP A 389 -18.09 19.83 -5.39
N TYR A 390 -17.36 20.18 -4.33
CA TYR A 390 -16.08 20.89 -4.41
C TYR A 390 -15.04 20.08 -5.20
N ALA A 391 -14.86 18.80 -4.88
CA ALA A 391 -13.92 17.95 -5.59
C ALA A 391 -14.27 17.86 -7.09
N TRP A 392 -15.55 17.67 -7.42
CA TRP A 392 -16.01 17.63 -8.81
C TRP A 392 -15.82 18.96 -9.54
N LYS A 393 -16.06 20.09 -8.86
CA LYS A 393 -15.79 21.43 -9.41
C LYS A 393 -14.31 21.57 -9.80
N ILE A 394 -13.39 21.24 -8.90
CA ILE A 394 -11.94 21.31 -9.19
C ILE A 394 -11.54 20.39 -10.35
N ILE A 395 -12.08 19.17 -10.42
CA ILE A 395 -11.83 18.23 -11.52
C ILE A 395 -12.29 18.80 -12.86
N LYS A 396 -13.51 19.36 -12.92
CA LYS A 396 -14.06 19.98 -14.13
C LYS A 396 -13.27 21.21 -14.58
N GLU A 397 -12.96 22.13 -13.65
CA GLU A 397 -12.19 23.34 -13.94
C GLU A 397 -10.80 22.96 -14.50
N THR A 398 -10.12 22.01 -13.86
CA THR A 398 -8.80 21.53 -14.33
C THR A 398 -8.91 20.83 -15.70
N ALA A 399 -9.95 20.03 -15.94
CA ALA A 399 -10.15 19.36 -17.22
C ALA A 399 -10.42 20.34 -18.37
N VAL A 400 -11.14 21.44 -18.13
CA VAL A 400 -11.32 22.49 -19.14
C VAL A 400 -9.97 23.12 -19.50
N THR A 401 -9.15 23.48 -18.52
CA THR A 401 -7.81 24.03 -18.74
C THR A 401 -6.88 23.06 -19.47
N VAL A 402 -6.86 21.79 -19.07
CA VAL A 402 -5.98 20.77 -19.67
C VAL A 402 -6.39 20.44 -21.12
N VAL A 403 -7.69 20.35 -21.41
CA VAL A 403 -8.18 20.16 -22.80
C VAL A 403 -7.85 21.37 -23.68
N TYR A 404 -8.11 22.59 -23.19
CA TYR A 404 -7.82 23.81 -23.95
C TYR A 404 -6.32 23.95 -24.27
N ASN A 405 -5.46 23.73 -23.27
CA ASN A 405 -4.01 23.82 -23.46
C ASN A 405 -3.48 22.77 -24.46
N GLU A 406 -4.00 21.54 -24.45
CA GLU A 406 -3.58 20.50 -25.40
C GLU A 406 -4.08 20.80 -26.82
N GLN A 407 -5.26 21.43 -26.97
CA GLN A 407 -5.75 21.93 -28.27
C GLN A 407 -4.85 23.05 -28.81
N GLU A 408 -4.56 24.08 -28.00
CA GLU A 408 -3.68 25.19 -28.39
C GLU A 408 -2.24 24.71 -28.71
N LEU A 409 -1.74 23.70 -28.01
CA LEU A 409 -0.45 23.05 -28.31
C LEU A 409 -0.49 22.19 -29.59
N THR A 410 -1.66 21.70 -30.00
CA THR A 410 -1.83 20.94 -31.23
C THR A 410 -1.91 21.89 -32.43
N GLU A 411 -2.73 22.94 -32.35
CA GLU A 411 -2.83 24.00 -33.36
C GLU A 411 -1.45 24.61 -33.66
N LYS A 412 -0.68 25.01 -32.63
CA LYS A 412 0.68 25.53 -32.80
C LYS A 412 1.69 24.53 -33.39
N ARG A 413 1.46 23.22 -33.24
CA ARG A 413 2.29 22.20 -33.89
C ARG A 413 1.94 22.03 -35.35
N GLU A 414 0.66 22.12 -35.70
CA GLU A 414 0.20 22.08 -37.09
C GLU A 414 0.71 23.32 -37.86
N GLU A 415 0.58 24.52 -37.28
CA GLU A 415 1.17 25.75 -37.83
C GLU A 415 2.69 25.62 -38.09
N GLN A 416 3.45 25.07 -37.13
CA GLN A 416 4.90 24.85 -37.30
C GLN A 416 5.24 23.81 -38.38
N VAL A 417 4.42 22.77 -38.55
CA VAL A 417 4.61 21.77 -39.61
C VAL A 417 4.34 22.38 -40.98
N ASP A 418 3.28 23.20 -41.10
CA ASP A 418 2.96 23.92 -42.34
C ASP A 418 4.02 24.97 -42.69
N GLU A 419 4.55 25.74 -41.72
CA GLU A 419 5.69 26.64 -41.95
C GLU A 419 6.93 25.89 -42.46
N VAL A 420 7.27 24.74 -41.85
CA VAL A 420 8.40 23.91 -42.27
C VAL A 420 8.17 23.32 -43.67
N PHE A 421 6.93 22.94 -44.00
CA PHE A 421 6.56 22.47 -45.33
C PHE A 421 6.66 23.59 -46.39
N GLU A 422 6.16 24.79 -46.10
CA GLU A 422 6.33 25.96 -46.97
C GLU A 422 7.80 26.30 -47.20
N LEU A 423 8.63 26.31 -46.14
CA LEU A 423 10.07 26.57 -46.25
C LEU A 423 10.79 25.50 -47.10
N SER A 424 10.36 24.24 -47.01
CA SER A 424 10.85 23.14 -47.85
C SER A 424 10.49 23.33 -49.32
N GLU A 425 9.23 23.67 -49.62
CA GLU A 425 8.77 23.92 -51.00
C GLU A 425 9.38 25.19 -51.62
N ARG A 426 9.61 26.25 -50.83
CA ARG A 426 10.37 27.43 -51.27
C ARG A 426 11.81 27.03 -51.64
N LYS A 427 12.52 26.29 -50.78
CA LYS A 427 13.87 25.77 -51.09
C LYS A 427 13.90 24.92 -52.37
N LYS A 428 12.90 24.06 -52.60
CA LYS A 428 12.81 23.27 -53.84
C LYS A 428 12.59 24.15 -55.08
N LYS A 429 11.73 25.18 -55.00
CA LYS A 429 11.54 26.14 -56.08
C LYS A 429 12.81 26.94 -56.37
N ASP A 430 13.52 27.37 -55.34
CA ASP A 430 14.78 28.12 -55.48
C ASP A 430 15.90 27.25 -56.07
N ASP A 431 16.05 25.98 -55.67
CA ASP A 431 16.97 25.02 -56.31
C ASP A 431 16.59 24.78 -57.79
N LEU A 432 15.30 24.61 -58.08
CA LEU A 432 14.82 24.43 -59.46
C LEU A 432 15.07 25.68 -60.32
N ALA A 433 14.87 26.88 -59.76
CA ALA A 433 15.16 28.15 -60.41
C ALA A 433 16.67 28.36 -60.62
N TYR A 434 17.48 28.04 -59.61
CA TYR A 434 18.94 28.05 -59.69
C TYR A 434 19.42 27.11 -60.80
N ARG A 435 18.97 25.86 -60.81
CA ARG A 435 19.27 24.85 -61.86
C ARG A 435 18.84 25.30 -63.25
N ARG A 436 17.64 25.88 -63.39
CA ARG A 436 17.18 26.46 -64.67
C ARG A 436 18.07 27.63 -65.10
N SER A 437 18.46 28.52 -64.19
CA SER A 437 19.38 29.63 -64.49
C SER A 437 20.79 29.15 -64.87
N PHE A 438 21.25 28.04 -64.25
CA PHE A 438 22.52 27.41 -64.55
C PHE A 438 22.53 26.80 -65.96
N PHE A 439 21.46 26.07 -66.34
CA PHE A 439 21.29 25.57 -67.71
C PHE A 439 21.19 26.70 -68.73
N VAL A 440 20.46 27.78 -68.45
CA VAL A 440 20.39 28.95 -69.35
C VAL A 440 21.77 29.61 -69.52
N ARG A 441 22.54 29.78 -68.43
CA ARG A 441 23.93 30.29 -68.49
C ARG A 441 24.86 29.36 -69.28
N MET A 442 24.72 28.05 -69.10
CA MET A 442 25.50 27.03 -69.83
C MET A 442 25.28 27.07 -71.35
N VAL A 443 24.10 27.50 -71.81
CA VAL A 443 23.77 27.63 -73.25
C VAL A 443 24.08 29.03 -73.80
N SER A 444 24.32 30.04 -72.94
CA SER A 444 24.54 31.43 -73.34
C SER A 444 25.94 31.99 -73.08
N ASP A 445 26.81 31.28 -72.35
CA ASP A 445 28.23 31.64 -72.17
C ASP A 445 29.16 30.60 -72.84
N PRO A 446 29.83 30.95 -73.97
CA PRO A 446 30.74 30.05 -74.67
C PRO A 446 31.94 29.56 -73.84
N LYS A 447 32.25 30.19 -72.69
CA LYS A 447 33.39 29.80 -71.84
C LYS A 447 33.13 28.55 -70.99
N ILE A 448 31.89 28.08 -70.89
CA ILE A 448 31.55 26.88 -70.11
C ILE A 448 31.87 25.58 -70.89
N TYR A 449 32.21 25.68 -72.19
CA TYR A 449 32.36 24.51 -73.08
C TYR A 449 33.82 24.18 -73.51
N ASN A 450 34.86 24.53 -72.74
CA ASN A 450 36.22 24.07 -73.09
C ASN A 450 37.16 23.87 -71.88
N PRO A 451 37.47 22.62 -71.48
CA PRO A 451 38.60 22.35 -70.60
C PRO A 451 39.89 22.48 -71.42
N ILE A 452 40.93 23.11 -70.83
CA ILE A 452 42.18 23.53 -71.49
C ILE A 452 42.04 24.89 -72.23
N ILE A 453 42.15 25.99 -71.48
CA ILE A 453 43.00 27.17 -71.73
C ILE A 453 42.74 28.20 -70.61
N ALA A 454 43.69 28.36 -69.69
CA ALA A 454 44.05 29.60 -68.98
C ALA A 454 45.00 29.30 -67.80
N ARG A 455 46.31 29.45 -68.02
CA ARG A 455 47.30 29.55 -66.94
C ARG A 455 47.45 31.02 -66.53
N SER A 456 47.05 31.39 -65.31
CA SER A 456 47.66 32.49 -64.52
C SER A 456 47.02 32.58 -63.13
N SER A 457 47.83 32.48 -62.07
CA SER A 457 47.46 32.73 -60.67
C SER A 457 47.62 34.23 -60.33
N PRO A 458 47.32 34.74 -59.10
CA PRO A 458 46.63 34.15 -57.94
C PRO A 458 45.48 35.05 -57.37
N GLY A 459 44.66 34.56 -56.41
CA GLY A 459 43.55 35.40 -55.88
C GLY A 459 42.64 34.94 -54.72
N SER A 460 43.14 34.19 -53.73
CA SER A 460 42.63 34.09 -52.33
C SER A 460 41.11 33.98 -51.99
N ARG A 461 40.72 32.81 -51.45
CA ARG A 461 39.75 32.53 -50.34
C ARG A 461 38.24 32.84 -50.52
N ARG A 462 37.41 31.79 -50.42
CA ARG A 462 36.72 31.40 -49.16
C ARG A 462 36.10 29.98 -49.20
N HIS A 463 35.73 29.49 -48.01
CA HIS A 463 35.28 28.13 -47.67
C HIS A 463 33.94 27.68 -48.29
N THR A 464 33.82 26.37 -48.46
CA THR A 464 32.65 25.46 -48.26
C THR A 464 33.20 24.02 -48.32
N HIS A 465 32.64 22.94 -47.73
CA HIS A 465 31.48 22.70 -46.86
C HIS A 465 31.56 21.26 -46.26
N LEU A 466 30.63 20.91 -45.36
CA LEU A 466 30.10 19.55 -45.05
C LEU A 466 31.11 18.44 -44.62
N SER A 467 31.10 17.92 -43.39
CA SER A 467 30.09 17.08 -42.68
C SER A 467 30.21 15.57 -42.94
N SER A 468 30.54 14.80 -41.89
CA SER A 468 29.75 13.64 -41.39
C SER A 468 30.54 12.81 -40.36
N MET A 469 30.02 12.77 -39.14
CA MET A 469 29.77 11.56 -38.33
C MET A 469 30.86 10.47 -38.12
N ASP A 470 31.17 10.32 -36.82
CA ASP A 470 31.23 9.06 -36.05
C ASP A 470 32.58 8.47 -35.55
N ASP A 471 32.53 8.17 -34.25
CA ASP A 471 33.18 7.17 -33.39
C ASP A 471 34.69 7.20 -33.02
N ASP A 472 34.88 7.49 -31.72
CA ASP A 472 35.72 6.82 -30.70
C ASP A 472 37.19 6.42 -30.96
N ILE A 473 38.07 6.83 -30.03
CA ILE A 473 38.77 5.95 -29.06
C ILE A 473 39.71 6.76 -28.12
N HIS A 474 39.53 6.55 -26.81
CA HIS A 474 40.40 6.76 -25.63
C HIS A 474 41.68 7.66 -25.64
N ASP A 475 41.64 8.69 -24.78
CA ASP A 475 42.36 8.82 -23.47
C ASP A 475 43.93 8.87 -23.43
N PRO A 476 44.56 9.31 -22.31
CA PRO A 476 44.66 10.69 -21.79
C PRO A 476 46.11 11.20 -21.63
N LEU A 477 46.32 12.49 -21.27
CA LEU A 477 47.32 12.92 -20.26
C LEU A 477 47.27 14.42 -19.88
N SER A 478 47.58 14.67 -18.59
CA SER A 478 48.10 15.91 -17.95
C SER A 478 47.30 17.24 -17.94
N ILE A 479 46.63 17.48 -16.80
CA ILE A 479 46.99 18.49 -15.77
C ILE A 479 46.95 20.01 -16.09
N ALA A 480 46.32 20.74 -15.14
CA ALA A 480 46.49 22.14 -14.71
C ALA A 480 45.46 23.23 -15.11
N THR A 481 44.63 23.58 -14.12
CA THR A 481 44.30 24.95 -13.65
C THR A 481 43.84 26.03 -14.65
N SER A 482 42.60 26.50 -14.46
CA SER A 482 42.35 27.88 -13.98
C SER A 482 40.87 28.08 -13.63
N ASP A 483 40.59 28.83 -12.56
CA ASP A 483 39.25 29.24 -12.15
C ASP A 483 38.59 30.19 -13.17
N THR A 484 37.28 30.04 -13.38
CA THR A 484 36.34 31.18 -13.50
C THR A 484 34.95 30.70 -13.07
N GLU A 485 34.33 31.47 -12.18
CA GLU A 485 32.92 31.33 -11.81
C GLU A 485 32.03 31.62 -13.02
N ASP A 486 30.95 30.85 -13.24
CA ASP A 486 29.62 31.46 -13.21
C ASP A 486 28.47 30.46 -12.97
N THR A 487 27.47 31.03 -12.32
CA THR A 487 26.16 30.54 -11.87
C THR A 487 25.36 29.61 -12.78
N MET A 488 24.83 28.51 -12.21
CA MET A 488 23.40 28.10 -12.20
C MET A 488 23.22 26.73 -11.52
N THR A 489 23.02 26.70 -10.19
CA THR A 489 22.66 25.48 -9.46
C THR A 489 21.18 25.15 -9.63
N GLN A 490 20.88 24.00 -10.25
CA GLN A 490 19.52 23.44 -10.21
C GLN A 490 19.13 23.08 -8.77
N PRO A 491 17.87 23.27 -8.36
CA PRO A 491 17.42 22.84 -7.04
C PRO A 491 17.40 21.30 -6.99
N ALA A 492 18.24 20.73 -6.13
CA ALA A 492 18.28 19.28 -5.91
C ALA A 492 16.91 18.78 -5.46
N SER A 493 16.30 17.88 -6.25
CA SER A 493 15.00 17.28 -5.95
C SER A 493 15.08 16.48 -4.64
N SER A 494 14.53 17.03 -3.55
CA SER A 494 14.52 16.35 -2.27
C SER A 494 13.58 15.13 -2.35
N TRP A 495 14.05 13.97 -1.90
CA TRP A 495 13.29 12.71 -1.87
C TRP A 495 12.16 12.69 -0.81
N ILE A 496 11.87 13.84 -0.20
CA ILE A 496 10.91 13.99 0.88
C ILE A 496 9.53 14.19 0.26
N SER A 497 8.53 13.43 0.74
CA SER A 497 7.17 13.49 0.20
C SER A 497 6.56 14.88 0.37
N TRP A 498 5.72 15.29 -0.59
CA TRP A 498 5.12 16.62 -0.65
C TRP A 498 4.44 17.08 0.66
N PRO A 499 3.74 16.23 1.44
CA PRO A 499 3.19 16.63 2.75
C PRO A 499 4.24 16.98 3.80
N LEU A 500 5.40 16.30 3.81
CA LEU A 500 6.53 16.69 4.65
C LEU A 500 7.23 17.94 4.10
N ALA A 501 7.37 18.04 2.77
CA ALA A 501 7.98 19.21 2.13
C ALA A 501 7.19 20.49 2.44
N PHE A 502 5.86 20.45 2.43
CA PHE A 502 5.00 21.56 2.86
C PHE A 502 5.22 21.92 4.34
N LEU A 503 5.34 20.91 5.20
CA LEU A 503 5.67 21.07 6.63
C LEU A 503 7.04 21.73 6.86
N PHE A 504 8.00 21.53 5.95
CA PHE A 504 9.32 22.18 5.99
C PHE A 504 9.37 23.52 5.24
N GLN A 505 8.54 23.75 4.22
CA GLN A 505 8.47 25.03 3.49
C GLN A 505 8.05 26.18 4.39
N GLY A 506 7.18 25.93 5.38
CA GLY A 506 6.84 26.91 6.42
C GLY A 506 7.95 27.21 7.45
N VAL A 507 9.20 26.77 7.22
CA VAL A 507 10.32 26.85 8.18
C VAL A 507 11.54 27.61 7.60
N PHE A 508 11.51 28.03 6.34
CA PHE A 508 12.69 28.62 5.66
C PHE A 508 12.77 30.16 5.63
N ASP A 509 11.79 30.88 6.19
CA ASP A 509 11.73 32.36 6.07
C ASP A 509 12.34 33.15 7.23
N ASP A 510 12.64 32.53 8.39
CA ASP A 510 13.22 33.22 9.55
C ASP A 510 14.72 32.93 9.76
N LYS A 511 15.52 34.00 9.80
CA LYS A 511 17.00 33.95 9.87
C LYS A 511 17.60 33.80 11.27
N GLU A 512 16.82 33.46 12.29
CA GLU A 512 17.30 33.34 13.67
C GLU A 512 17.05 31.95 14.27
N GLY A 513 18.16 31.28 14.64
CA GLY A 513 18.21 30.19 15.63
C GLY A 513 17.11 29.12 15.58
N ASN A 514 17.22 28.15 14.66
CA ASN A 514 16.30 27.00 14.54
C ASN A 514 16.02 26.26 15.87
N ASP A 515 14.92 26.61 16.52
CA ASP A 515 14.30 25.88 17.62
C ASP A 515 12.93 25.38 17.13
N VAL A 516 12.72 24.05 17.08
CA VAL A 516 11.50 23.46 16.51
C VAL A 516 10.57 22.96 17.62
N PRO A 517 9.61 23.77 18.10
CA PRO A 517 8.69 23.38 19.16
C PRO A 517 7.57 22.46 18.63
N VAL A 518 7.81 21.15 18.61
CA VAL A 518 6.75 20.16 18.36
C VAL A 518 5.79 20.16 19.56
N ARG A 519 4.59 20.72 19.37
CA ARG A 519 3.56 20.87 20.40
C ARG A 519 2.48 19.80 20.27
N PHE A 520 2.59 18.71 21.03
CA PHE A 520 1.52 17.73 21.14
C PHE A 520 0.31 18.36 21.83
N ARG A 521 -0.85 18.44 21.15
CA ARG A 521 -2.06 19.16 21.62
C ARG A 521 -2.57 18.73 23.01
N HIS A 522 -2.19 17.56 23.51
CA HIS A 522 -2.67 16.98 24.78
C HIS A 522 -1.57 16.59 25.77
N LEU A 523 -0.33 17.03 25.56
CA LEU A 523 0.76 16.90 26.55
C LEU A 523 1.42 18.27 26.71
N ALA A 524 1.44 18.79 27.95
CA ALA A 524 2.08 20.06 28.29
C ALA A 524 3.62 19.93 28.36
N THR A 525 4.21 19.26 27.37
CA THR A 525 5.63 18.91 27.31
C THR A 525 6.19 19.40 25.99
N LYS A 526 7.16 20.32 26.04
CA LYS A 526 7.99 20.69 24.89
C LYS A 526 9.22 19.80 24.88
N MET A 527 9.56 19.23 23.72
CA MET A 527 10.91 18.69 23.47
C MET A 527 11.67 19.69 22.58
N HIS A 528 12.93 19.94 22.92
CA HIS A 528 13.84 20.78 22.16
C HIS A 528 14.92 19.89 21.51
N PHE A 529 15.00 19.92 20.18
CA PHE A 529 16.07 19.24 19.43
C PHE A 529 17.19 20.23 19.14
N LYS A 530 18.28 20.16 19.91
CA LYS A 530 19.42 21.07 19.72
C LYS A 530 20.40 20.48 18.69
N SER A 531 20.42 21.04 17.49
CA SER A 531 21.46 20.75 16.51
C SER A 531 22.82 21.26 17.02
N LYS A 532 23.86 20.42 16.96
CA LYS A 532 25.25 20.83 17.23
C LYS A 532 25.97 21.09 15.91
N SER A 533 26.02 22.35 15.48
CA SER A 533 27.06 22.79 14.53
C SER A 533 28.43 22.76 15.22
N LYS A 534 29.48 22.39 14.47
CA LYS A 534 30.88 22.48 14.88
C LYS A 534 31.60 23.53 14.05
N SER A 535 32.43 24.35 14.69
CA SER A 535 33.73 24.92 14.25
C SER A 535 33.99 26.26 15.02
N PRO A 536 35.20 26.86 15.01
CA PRO A 536 36.10 26.64 16.15
C PRO A 536 36.79 27.91 16.73
N GLU A 537 37.60 27.67 17.77
CA GLU A 537 38.72 28.50 18.28
C GLU A 537 38.47 29.77 19.12
N HIS A 538 39.49 30.06 19.96
CA HIS A 538 39.64 31.12 20.97
C HIS A 538 38.70 31.06 22.22
N LEU A 539 39.14 31.13 23.48
CA LEU A 539 40.47 31.43 24.09
C LEU A 539 40.79 30.57 25.34
N ALA A 540 42.08 30.50 25.64
CA ALA A 540 42.81 30.32 26.92
C ALA A 540 42.08 30.81 28.21
N THR A 541 42.34 30.44 29.47
CA THR A 541 43.29 29.59 30.26
C THR A 541 42.93 29.82 31.76
N GLU A 542 43.32 28.93 32.68
CA GLU A 542 43.40 29.16 34.16
C GLU A 542 42.05 29.36 34.93
N GLU A 543 41.87 29.04 36.22
CA GLU A 543 42.74 28.43 37.24
C GLU A 543 41.95 27.63 38.34
N ASN A 544 42.54 26.52 38.80
CA ASN A 544 42.64 25.99 40.19
C ASN A 544 41.52 25.99 41.29
N LYS A 545 41.51 24.84 42.01
CA LYS A 545 41.33 24.62 43.49
C LYS A 545 39.94 24.54 44.17
N SER A 546 39.50 23.29 44.33
CA SER A 546 39.10 22.62 45.60
C SER A 546 38.51 23.41 46.79
N ARG A 547 37.41 22.88 47.37
CA ARG A 547 37.32 22.64 48.83
C ARG A 547 36.31 21.56 49.22
N ARG A 548 36.49 21.01 50.43
CA ARG A 548 35.83 19.82 51.00
C ARG A 548 34.79 20.19 52.08
N ASN A 549 33.87 19.26 52.31
CA ASN A 549 33.18 18.91 53.57
C ASN A 549 32.13 19.84 54.21
N SER A 550 30.98 19.22 54.52
CA SER A 550 30.02 19.52 55.61
C SER A 550 30.68 19.45 57.02
N PRO A 551 30.04 19.85 58.16
CA PRO A 551 29.00 18.98 58.77
C PRO A 551 27.99 19.58 59.83
N VAL A 552 26.89 18.85 60.10
CA VAL A 552 26.37 18.41 61.45
C VAL A 552 25.48 19.26 62.43
N PHE A 553 24.23 18.76 62.66
CA PHE A 553 23.38 18.65 63.91
C PHE A 553 22.79 19.87 64.68
N PRO A 554 21.89 19.68 65.72
CA PRO A 554 20.64 18.86 65.83
C PRO A 554 19.47 19.51 66.66
N ARG A 555 18.31 18.83 66.87
CA ARG A 555 17.63 18.72 68.21
C ARG A 555 16.47 17.69 68.36
N LYS A 556 16.08 17.45 69.64
CA LYS A 556 15.18 16.42 70.25
C LYS A 556 14.36 17.05 71.42
N SER A 557 13.29 16.48 72.01
CA SER A 557 12.26 15.48 71.61
C SER A 557 11.19 15.27 72.72
N SER A 558 10.10 14.53 72.41
CA SER A 558 9.39 13.52 73.26
C SER A 558 8.45 13.87 74.46
N TYR A 559 7.54 12.90 74.73
CA TYR A 559 6.62 12.63 75.89
C TYR A 559 5.16 13.15 75.81
N VAL A 560 4.08 12.46 76.25
CA VAL A 560 3.88 11.31 77.21
C VAL A 560 2.83 10.26 76.71
N LYS A 561 2.77 9.05 77.32
CA LYS A 561 1.82 7.91 77.15
C LYS A 561 0.57 7.92 78.08
N THR A 562 -0.44 7.08 77.81
CA THR A 562 -0.97 6.07 78.77
C THR A 562 -1.70 4.90 78.05
N ASP A 563 -1.81 3.75 78.72
CA ASP A 563 -2.24 2.43 78.18
C ASP A 563 -3.63 1.96 78.74
N ASN A 564 -4.02 0.71 78.42
CA ASN A 564 -5.25 -0.07 78.74
C ASN A 564 -6.45 0.10 77.77
N GLU A 565 -7.23 -0.94 77.40
CA GLU A 565 -7.32 -2.31 77.93
C GLU A 565 -7.69 -3.35 76.85
N SER A 566 -7.46 -4.64 77.10
CA SER A 566 -7.69 -5.75 76.16
C SER A 566 -8.95 -6.57 76.49
N ASN A 567 -9.66 -7.09 75.48
CA ASN A 567 -10.49 -8.30 75.69
C ASN A 567 -10.68 -9.19 74.45
N MET A 568 -11.16 -10.41 74.69
CA MET A 568 -10.97 -11.63 73.89
C MET A 568 -11.78 -11.80 72.58
N GLN A 569 -11.29 -12.75 71.76
CA GLN A 569 -11.98 -13.59 70.77
C GLN A 569 -12.52 -12.94 69.47
N LYS A 570 -11.69 -13.00 68.42
CA LYS A 570 -12.01 -13.74 67.17
C LYS A 570 -10.75 -14.15 66.43
#